data_AF-A0AA39S755-F1
#
_entry.id   AF-A0AA39S755-F1
#
_cell.length_a   1.000
_cell.length_b   1.000
_cell.length_c   1.000
_cell.angle_alpha   90.00
_cell.angle_beta   90.00
_cell.angle_gamma   90.00
#
_symmetry.space_group_name_H-M   'P 1'
#
loop_
_entity.id
_entity.type
_entity.pdbx_description
1 polymer ?
#
loop_
_entity_poly.entity_id
_entity_poly.type
_entity_poly.pdbx_seq_one_letter_code
_entity_poly.pdbx_strand_id
1 'polypeptide(L)'
;MCSVSNSSSSNVSIPYEKSKRVWIWTESKQVMCAAVERGWNTFIFSPHNHELANDWSSMALLDPLFIKEGEVFDRVERRVATIFEVSTPKELQQLQPADEQAENIVIDLLNWQVC
;
A
#
# COMPACT_ATOMS: atom_id res chain seq x y z
N MET A 1 19.60 54.54 11.92
CA MET A 1 18.46 53.63 12.11
C MET A 1 18.68 52.44 11.19
N CYS A 2 18.96 51.27 11.75
CA CYS A 2 19.36 50.07 11.01
C CYS A 2 18.08 49.31 10.65
N SER A 3 17.76 49.18 9.35
CA SER A 3 16.63 48.37 8.90
C SER A 3 17.05 46.90 8.90
N VAL A 4 16.43 46.10 9.76
CA VAL A 4 16.63 44.65 9.81
C VAL A 4 15.86 44.03 8.65
N SER A 5 16.57 43.47 7.68
CA SER A 5 15.98 42.66 6.61
C SER A 5 15.50 41.35 7.22
N ASN A 6 14.18 41.14 7.19
CA ASN A 6 13.54 39.91 7.65
C ASN A 6 13.83 38.79 6.63
N SER A 7 14.78 37.93 6.95
CA SER A 7 15.08 36.73 6.16
C SER A 7 13.94 35.74 6.31
N SER A 8 12.97 35.78 5.40
CA SER A 8 11.94 34.75 5.28
C SER A 8 12.62 33.45 4.87
N SER A 9 12.94 32.59 5.84
CA SER A 9 13.37 31.22 5.59
C SER A 9 12.20 30.48 4.92
N SER A 10 12.23 30.41 3.60
CA SER A 10 11.39 29.51 2.83
C SER A 10 11.75 28.10 3.28
N ASN A 11 10.89 27.48 4.08
CA ASN A 11 10.92 26.05 4.33
C ASN A 11 10.70 25.38 2.99
N VAL A 12 11.79 25.08 2.29
CA VAL A 12 11.78 24.16 1.16
C VAL A 12 11.36 22.83 1.76
N SER A 13 10.08 22.50 1.60
CA SER A 13 9.58 21.15 1.82
C SER A 13 10.30 20.26 0.82
N ILE A 14 11.41 19.66 1.25
CA ILE A 14 12.05 18.58 0.51
C ILE A 14 10.94 17.53 0.36
N PRO A 15 10.51 17.20 -0.87
CA PRO A 15 9.58 16.12 -1.04
C PRO A 15 10.29 14.89 -0.48
N TYR A 16 9.80 14.41 0.65
CA TYR A 16 10.23 13.15 1.25
C TYR A 16 10.06 12.13 0.14
N GLU A 17 11.17 11.66 -0.44
CA GLU A 17 11.13 10.54 -1.38
C GLU A 17 10.44 9.41 -0.62
N LYS A 18 9.21 9.10 -1.02
CA LYS A 18 8.42 8.05 -0.40
C LYS A 18 9.20 6.76 -0.61
N SER A 19 9.81 6.24 0.45
CA SER A 19 10.62 5.03 0.38
C SER A 19 9.85 3.94 -0.35
N LYS A 20 10.48 3.30 -1.34
CA LYS A 20 9.87 2.18 -2.06
C LYS A 20 9.41 1.14 -1.04
N ARG A 21 8.12 0.82 -1.06
CA ARG A 21 7.49 -0.14 -0.16
C ARG A 21 7.09 -1.38 -0.95
N VAL A 22 7.29 -2.56 -0.35
CA VAL A 22 6.88 -3.85 -0.92
C VAL A 22 5.64 -4.31 -0.17
N TRP A 23 4.56 -4.61 -0.90
CA TRP A 23 3.34 -5.19 -0.33
C TRP A 23 3.28 -6.67 -0.67
N ILE A 24 2.98 -7.50 0.34
CA ILE A 24 3.00 -8.95 0.20
C ILE A 24 1.63 -9.49 0.56
N TRP A 25 0.95 -10.13 -0.39
CA TRP A 25 -0.27 -10.88 -0.15
C TRP A 25 0.06 -12.37 -0.04
N THR A 26 -0.05 -12.93 1.17
CA THR A 26 0.21 -14.35 1.43
C THR A 26 -0.46 -14.84 2.71
N GLU A 27 -0.75 -16.14 2.78
CA GLU A 27 -1.12 -16.84 4.02
C GLU A 27 0.01 -17.72 4.56
N SER A 28 1.11 -17.87 3.80
CA SER A 28 2.22 -18.75 4.19
C SER A 28 3.08 -18.10 5.27
N LYS A 29 3.05 -18.68 6.47
CA LYS A 29 3.90 -18.25 7.60
C LYS A 29 5.38 -18.22 7.25
N GLN A 30 5.84 -19.14 6.40
CA GLN A 30 7.23 -19.21 5.94
C GLN A 30 7.60 -17.99 5.07
N VAL A 31 6.70 -17.57 4.18
CA VAL A 31 6.89 -16.37 3.35
C VAL A 31 6.89 -15.13 4.23
N MET A 32 5.97 -15.05 5.19
CA MET A 32 5.91 -13.93 6.14
C MET A 32 7.20 -13.80 6.97
N CYS A 33 7.75 -14.90 7.52
CA CYS A 33 9.04 -14.88 8.22
C CYS A 33 10.15 -14.36 7.31
N ALA A 34 10.30 -14.96 6.13
CA ALA A 34 11.37 -14.63 5.19
C ALA A 34 11.31 -13.16 4.72
N ALA A 35 10.12 -12.59 4.60
CA ALA A 35 9.89 -11.20 4.27
C ALA A 35 10.28 -10.26 5.41
N VAL A 36 9.87 -10.55 6.65
CA VAL A 36 10.24 -9.76 7.83
C VAL A 36 11.75 -9.77 8.04
N GLU A 37 12.42 -10.91 7.88
CA GLU A 37 13.88 -11.04 7.94
C GLU A 37 14.62 -10.17 6.89
N ARG A 38 13.95 -9.88 5.77
CA ARG A 38 14.46 -9.00 4.69
C ARG A 38 14.07 -7.54 4.87
N GLY A 39 13.39 -7.20 5.97
CA GLY A 39 12.91 -5.85 6.26
C GLY A 39 11.62 -5.46 5.53
N TRP A 40 10.90 -6.43 4.95
CA TRP A 40 9.58 -6.20 4.35
C TRP A 40 8.49 -6.54 5.36
N ASN A 41 7.77 -5.52 5.81
CA ASN A 41 6.82 -5.62 6.92
C ASN A 41 5.38 -5.25 6.52
N THR A 42 5.13 -4.88 5.26
CA THR A 42 3.78 -4.53 4.78
C THR A 42 3.10 -5.75 4.15
N PHE A 43 2.06 -6.25 4.80
CA PHE A 43 1.32 -7.45 4.37
C PHE A 43 -0.14 -7.11 4.07
N ILE A 44 -0.69 -7.70 3.01
CA ILE A 44 -2.10 -7.56 2.64
C ILE A 44 -2.86 -8.79 3.16
N PHE A 45 -3.94 -8.53 3.91
CA PHE A 45 -4.82 -9.54 4.48
C PHE A 45 -6.20 -9.45 3.85
N SER A 46 -6.74 -10.60 3.45
CA SER A 46 -8.12 -10.72 3.01
C SER A 46 -9.08 -10.69 4.23
N PRO A 47 -10.38 -10.43 4.03
CA PRO A 47 -11.37 -10.46 5.10
C PRO A 47 -11.39 -11.77 5.91
N HIS A 48 -11.08 -12.89 5.26
CA HIS A 48 -11.09 -14.23 5.87
C HIS A 48 -9.89 -14.48 6.79
N ASN A 49 -8.86 -13.64 6.72
CA ASN A 49 -7.55 -13.89 7.33
C ASN A 49 -7.19 -12.86 8.39
N HIS A 50 -8.20 -12.17 8.95
CA HIS A 50 -7.97 -11.11 9.92
C HIS A 50 -7.29 -11.62 11.21
N GLU A 51 -7.57 -12.86 11.62
CA GLU A 51 -6.88 -13.49 12.76
C GLU A 51 -5.38 -13.65 12.51
N LEU A 52 -4.98 -13.99 11.28
CA LEU A 52 -3.57 -14.09 10.91
C LEU A 52 -2.85 -12.74 11.09
N ALA A 53 -3.51 -11.63 10.72
CA ALA A 53 -2.96 -10.29 10.95
C ALA A 53 -2.74 -10.00 12.44
N ASN A 54 -3.70 -10.38 13.29
CA ASN A 54 -3.63 -10.18 14.74
C ASN A 54 -2.49 -11.02 15.37
N ASP A 55 -2.44 -12.31 15.05
CA ASP A 55 -1.42 -13.23 15.54
C ASP A 55 -0.02 -12.69 15.22
N TRP A 56 0.21 -12.32 13.96
CA TRP A 56 1.51 -11.85 13.53
C TRP A 56 1.88 -10.47 14.07
N SER A 57 0.90 -9.59 14.24
CA SER A 57 1.11 -8.27 14.85
C SER A 57 1.56 -8.37 16.31
N SER A 58 1.30 -9.50 16.99
CA SER A 58 1.81 -9.75 18.34
C SER A 58 3.27 -10.24 18.35
N MET A 59 3.76 -10.77 17.23
CA MET A 59 5.09 -11.38 17.10
C MET A 59 6.12 -10.45 16.43
N ALA A 60 5.68 -9.53 15.57
CA ALA A 60 6.54 -8.64 14.81
C ALA A 60 5.89 -7.27 14.54
N LEU A 61 6.73 -6.26 14.32
CA LEU A 61 6.29 -4.94 13.86
C LEU A 61 5.87 -5.01 12.39
N LEU A 62 4.56 -5.04 12.15
CA LEU A 62 3.96 -5.11 10.83
C LEU A 62 3.18 -3.84 10.47
N ASP A 63 3.12 -3.57 9.17
CA ASP A 63 2.23 -2.60 8.52
C ASP A 63 1.14 -3.35 7.73
N PRO A 64 0.18 -4.01 8.38
CA PRO A 64 -0.89 -4.75 7.72
C PRO A 64 -1.82 -3.80 6.98
N LEU A 65 -2.24 -4.27 5.82
CA LEU A 65 -3.27 -3.70 4.97
C LEU A 65 -4.42 -4.69 4.87
N PHE A 66 -5.64 -4.18 4.80
CA PHE A 66 -6.85 -5.00 4.81
C PHE A 66 -7.67 -4.76 3.56
N ILE A 67 -8.01 -5.83 2.85
CA ILE A 67 -8.95 -5.77 1.72
C ILE A 67 -10.37 -5.71 2.28
N LYS A 68 -11.17 -4.75 1.83
CA LYS A 68 -12.61 -4.64 2.12
C LYS A 68 -13.32 -4.17 0.86
N GLU A 69 -14.28 -4.95 0.35
CA GLU A 69 -15.16 -4.56 -0.76
C GLU A 69 -14.44 -3.99 -2.01
N GLY A 70 -13.28 -4.54 -2.38
CA GLY A 70 -12.50 -4.07 -3.53
C GLY A 70 -11.60 -2.86 -3.24
N GLU A 71 -11.47 -2.45 -1.99
CA GLU A 71 -10.56 -1.40 -1.54
C GLU A 71 -9.54 -1.95 -0.53
N VAL A 72 -8.42 -1.24 -0.36
CA VAL A 72 -7.36 -1.59 0.59
C VAL A 72 -7.20 -0.48 1.62
N PHE A 73 -7.24 -0.85 2.89
CA PHE A 73 -7.15 0.05 4.04
C PHE A 73 -5.93 -0.23 4.90
N ASP A 74 -5.37 0.82 5.52
CA ASP A 74 -4.36 0.66 6.57
C ASP A 74 -4.99 0.43 7.96
N ARG A 75 -4.14 0.27 8.99
CA ARG A 75 -4.57 0.08 10.39
C ARG A 75 -5.46 1.20 10.95
N VAL A 76 -5.40 2.40 10.38
CA VAL A 76 -6.19 3.55 10.87
C VAL A 76 -7.44 3.78 10.01
N GLU A 77 -7.86 2.76 9.25
CA GLU A 77 -9.04 2.79 8.36
C GLU A 77 -8.93 3.87 7.27
N ARG A 78 -7.71 4.27 6.92
CA ARG A 78 -7.47 5.14 5.77
C ARG A 78 -7.32 4.26 4.53
N ARG A 79 -8.10 4.58 3.50
CA ARG A 79 -8.00 3.96 2.17
C ARG A 79 -6.63 4.28 1.56
N VAL A 80 -5.88 3.25 1.18
CA VAL A 80 -4.55 3.36 0.56
C VAL A 80 -4.51 2.84 -0.87
N ALA A 81 -5.47 2.00 -1.28
CA ALA A 81 -5.60 1.56 -2.67
C ALA A 81 -7.03 1.20 -3.05
N THR A 82 -7.29 1.24 -4.36
CA THR A 82 -8.49 0.66 -4.99
C THR A 82 -8.07 -0.54 -5.84
N ILE A 83 -8.82 -1.64 -5.74
CA ILE A 83 -8.59 -2.87 -6.52
C ILE A 83 -9.52 -2.85 -7.73
N PHE A 84 -8.96 -3.04 -8.92
CA PHE A 84 -9.71 -3.23 -10.14
C PHE A 84 -9.48 -4.64 -10.67
N GLU A 85 -10.57 -5.38 -10.79
CA GLU A 85 -10.57 -6.65 -11.50
C GLU A 85 -10.60 -6.39 -13.00
N VAL A 86 -9.64 -6.97 -13.71
CA VAL A 86 -9.48 -6.79 -15.15
C VAL A 86 -9.39 -8.15 -15.81
N SER A 87 -10.27 -8.37 -16.78
CA SER A 87 -10.34 -9.61 -17.57
C SER A 87 -9.86 -9.43 -19.00
N THR A 88 -9.77 -8.19 -19.50
CA THR A 88 -9.36 -7.91 -20.89
C THR A 88 -8.34 -6.77 -20.99
N PRO A 89 -7.47 -6.77 -22.02
CA PRO A 89 -6.56 -5.63 -22.28
C PRO A 89 -7.30 -4.30 -22.48
N LYS A 90 -8.55 -4.34 -22.98
CA LYS A 90 -9.37 -3.14 -23.20
C LYS A 90 -9.83 -2.51 -21.90
N GLU A 91 -10.25 -3.32 -20.92
CA GLU A 91 -10.58 -2.85 -19.57
C GLU A 91 -9.36 -2.19 -18.91
N LEU A 92 -8.17 -2.80 -19.05
CA LEU A 92 -6.93 -2.22 -18.54
C LEU A 92 -6.63 -0.84 -19.14
N GLN A 93 -6.81 -0.68 -20.46
CA GLN A 93 -6.60 0.61 -21.15
C GLN A 93 -7.61 1.68 -20.74
N GLN A 94 -8.78 1.29 -20.24
CA GLN A 94 -9.82 2.20 -19.78
C GLN A 94 -9.62 2.65 -18.33
N LEU A 95 -8.75 1.99 -17.56
CA LEU A 95 -8.41 2.42 -16.21
C LEU A 95 -7.70 3.78 -16.24
N GLN A 96 -8.37 4.79 -15.71
CA GLN A 96 -7.80 6.10 -15.44
C GLN A 96 -7.19 6.07 -14.04
N PRO A 97 -5.91 6.46 -13.85
CA PRO A 97 -5.29 6.51 -12.53
C PRO A 97 -5.89 7.55 -11.56
N ALA A 98 -6.93 8.26 -11.99
CA ALA A 98 -7.50 9.40 -11.30
C ALA A 98 -8.58 8.97 -10.31
N ASP A 99 -8.19 8.27 -9.24
CA ASP A 99 -8.99 8.20 -8.03
C ASP A 99 -8.27 9.09 -6.99
N GLU A 100 -8.67 10.36 -6.88
CA GLU A 100 -7.93 11.40 -6.11
C GLU A 100 -7.73 11.04 -4.63
N GLN A 101 -8.47 10.07 -4.09
CA GLN A 101 -8.41 9.70 -2.67
C GLN A 101 -7.59 8.44 -2.37
N ALA A 102 -7.17 7.65 -3.37
CA ALA A 102 -6.35 6.46 -3.15
C ALA A 102 -4.95 6.65 -3.78
N GLU A 103 -3.90 6.42 -3.00
CA GLU A 103 -2.53 6.62 -3.48
C GLU A 103 -2.07 5.53 -4.47
N ASN A 104 -2.71 4.36 -4.44
CA ASN A 104 -2.27 3.18 -5.20
C ASN A 104 -3.46 2.54 -5.94
N ILE A 105 -3.13 1.88 -7.05
CA ILE A 105 -4.07 1.07 -7.83
C ILE A 105 -3.55 -0.36 -7.84
N VAL A 106 -4.40 -1.30 -7.45
CA VAL A 106 -4.12 -2.74 -7.52
C VAL A 106 -4.93 -3.30 -8.69
N ILE A 107 -4.27 -4.03 -9.58
CA ILE A 107 -4.92 -4.69 -10.71
C ILE A 107 -4.93 -6.18 -10.41
N ASP A 108 -6.13 -6.75 -10.30
CA ASP A 108 -6.32 -8.19 -10.20
C ASP A 108 -6.68 -8.76 -11.58
N LEU A 109 -5.83 -9.64 -12.09
CA LEU A 109 -5.97 -10.24 -13.42
C LEU A 109 -6.60 -11.62 -13.31
N LEU A 110 -7.94 -11.66 -13.35
CA LEU A 110 -8.73 -12.86 -13.05
C LEU A 110 -8.38 -14.10 -13.91
N ASN A 111 -7.86 -13.91 -15.14
CA ASN A 111 -7.62 -15.00 -16.10
C ASN A 111 -6.36 -14.83 -16.96
N TRP A 112 -5.36 -14.06 -16.51
CA TRP A 112 -4.18 -13.81 -17.33
C TRP A 112 -3.28 -15.06 -17.43
N GLN A 113 -3.24 -15.68 -18.60
CA GLN A 113 -2.26 -16.71 -18.93
C GLN A 113 -1.09 -16.04 -19.63
N VAL A 114 0.13 -16.29 -19.14
CA VAL A 114 1.34 -16.00 -19.91
C VAL A 114 1.35 -17.02 -21.05
N CYS A 115 1.09 -16.55 -22.27
CA CYS A 115 1.19 -17.37 -23.49
C CYS A 115 2.60 -17.94 -23.67
#